data_AF-A0AAW0IAN5-F1
#
_entry.id   AF-A0AAW0IAN5-F1
#
_cell.length_a   1.000
_cell.length_b   1.000
_cell.length_c   1.000
_cell.angle_alpha   90.00
_cell.angle_beta   90.00
_cell.angle_gamma   90.00
#
_symmetry.space_group_name_H-M   'P 1'
#
loop_
_entity.id
_entity.type
_entity.pdbx_description
1 polymer ?
#
loop_
_entity_poly.entity_id
_entity_poly.type
_entity_poly.pdbx_seq_one_letter_code
_entity_poly.pdbx_strand_id
1 'polypeptide(L)'
;MKSPEWVDIIKLAKHKELAPYDENWFYTGAASTARHLYLRGGAGVDSMTKIYGGRQRNGVRPSHFSRGSKSVARRVLQALEGLKMTSE
;
A
#
# COMPACT_ATOMS: atom_id res chain seq x y z
N MET A 1 14.77 0.13 -7.41
CA MET A 1 13.33 0.49 -7.31
C MET A 1 13.24 2.00 -7.18
N LYS A 2 12.54 2.69 -8.10
CA LYS A 2 12.40 4.16 -8.02
C LYS A 2 11.27 4.51 -7.06
N SER A 3 11.60 5.15 -5.95
CA SER A 3 10.62 5.66 -4.98
C SER A 3 9.91 6.90 -5.55
N PRO A 4 8.58 7.06 -5.38
CA PRO A 4 7.87 8.28 -5.72
C PRO A 4 8.37 9.50 -4.91
N GLU A 5 8.33 10.69 -5.52
CA GLU A 5 8.78 11.95 -4.88
C GLU A 5 8.01 12.31 -3.60
N TRP A 6 6.78 11.83 -3.47
CA TRP A 6 5.91 12.16 -2.33
C TRP A 6 6.02 11.19 -1.16
N VAL A 7 6.96 10.22 -1.19
CA VAL A 7 7.05 9.15 -0.19
C VAL A 7 7.24 9.65 1.24
N ASP A 8 7.88 10.79 1.42
CA ASP A 8 8.20 11.35 2.74
C ASP A 8 7.09 12.24 3.31
N ILE A 9 6.11 12.61 2.50
CA ILE A 9 5.11 13.64 2.84
C ILE A 9 3.75 13.00 3.18
N ILE A 10 3.43 11.87 2.56
CA ILE A 10 2.08 11.31 2.62
C ILE A 10 1.87 10.35 3.79
N LYS A 11 0.59 10.16 4.12
CA LYS A 11 0.13 8.99 4.86
C LYS A 11 -0.33 7.87 3.93
N LEU A 12 -0.18 6.62 4.39
CA LEU A 12 -0.47 5.43 3.59
C LEU A 12 -1.96 5.19 3.29
N ALA A 13 -2.85 5.74 4.12
CA ALA A 13 -4.29 5.58 3.95
C ALA A 13 -5.06 6.68 4.70
N LYS A 14 -6.33 6.89 4.30
CA LYS A 14 -7.20 7.85 4.99
C LYS A 14 -7.46 7.51 6.46
N HIS A 15 -7.42 6.22 6.81
CA HIS A 15 -7.64 5.73 8.16
C HIS A 15 -6.41 5.85 9.07
N LYS A 16 -5.26 6.27 8.53
CA LYS A 16 -4.08 6.61 9.31
C LYS A 16 -4.12 8.11 9.64
N GLU A 17 -3.69 8.45 10.85
CA GLU A 17 -3.58 9.83 11.30
C GLU A 17 -2.19 10.40 11.01
N LEU A 18 -1.15 9.57 11.14
CA LEU A 18 0.25 9.94 10.95
C LEU A 18 0.87 9.26 9.71
N ALA A 19 1.99 9.82 9.25
CA ALA A 19 2.84 9.21 8.24
C ALA A 19 3.62 8.01 8.82
N PRO A 20 4.15 7.10 7.98
CA PRO A 20 5.04 6.03 8.43
C PRO A 20 6.29 6.57 9.13
N TYR A 21 6.73 5.89 10.18
CA TYR A 21 7.97 6.25 10.90
C TYR A 21 9.24 5.75 10.20
N ASP A 22 9.14 4.61 9.50
CA ASP A 22 10.25 4.04 8.77
C ASP A 22 10.36 4.72 7.39
N GLU A 23 11.50 5.36 7.12
CA GLU A 23 11.81 5.97 5.82
C GLU A 23 11.79 4.92 4.69
N ASN A 24 12.09 3.65 5.01
CA ASN A 24 12.10 2.54 4.06
C ASN A 24 10.72 1.87 3.89
N TRP A 25 9.63 2.48 4.37
CA TRP A 25 8.29 1.90 4.32
C TRP A 25 7.88 1.47 2.90
N PHE A 26 8.34 2.20 1.88
CA PHE A 26 7.99 1.90 0.48
C PHE A 26 8.61 0.58 0.02
N TYR A 27 9.85 0.29 0.42
CA TYR A 27 10.53 -0.96 0.11
C TYR A 27 9.94 -2.13 0.90
N THR A 28 9.63 -1.91 2.18
CA THR A 28 8.93 -2.90 3.02
C THR A 28 7.55 -3.24 2.45
N GLY A 29 6.81 -2.23 2.00
CA GLY A 29 5.53 -2.40 1.31
C GLY A 29 5.65 -3.18 0.00
N ALA A 30 6.71 -2.94 -0.76
CA ALA A 30 6.99 -3.67 -1.99
C ALA A 30 7.31 -5.15 -1.75
N ALA A 31 8.17 -5.45 -0.77
CA ALA A 31 8.48 -6.83 -0.38
C ALA A 31 7.22 -7.58 0.08
N SER A 32 6.37 -6.92 0.89
CA SER A 32 5.09 -7.48 1.33
C SER A 32 4.14 -7.73 0.15
N THR A 33 4.10 -6.81 -0.83
CA THR A 33 3.28 -6.95 -2.05
C THR A 33 3.75 -8.09 -2.93
N ALA A 34 5.05 -8.19 -3.18
CA ALA A 34 5.65 -9.27 -3.96
C ALA A 34 5.38 -10.64 -3.31
N ARG A 35 5.52 -10.74 -1.98
CA ARG A 35 5.16 -11.96 -1.22
C ARG A 35 3.68 -12.30 -1.38
N HIS A 36 2.79 -11.31 -1.34
CA HIS A 36 1.36 -11.56 -1.48
C HIS A 36 1.03 -12.09 -2.88
N LEU A 37 1.59 -11.49 -3.93
CA LEU A 37 1.42 -11.93 -5.31
C LEU A 37 1.94 -13.35 -5.54
N TYR A 38 3.07 -13.70 -4.92
CA TYR A 38 3.60 -15.05 -4.98
C TYR A 38 2.63 -16.10 -4.41
N LEU A 39 2.00 -15.81 -3.26
CA LEU A 39 1.07 -16.74 -2.60
C LEU A 39 -0.33 -16.72 -3.21
N ARG A 40 -0.79 -15.57 -3.69
CA ARG A 40 -2.09 -15.35 -4.31
C ARG A 40 -1.89 -14.57 -5.60
N GLY A 41 -1.66 -15.31 -6.69
CA GLY A 41 -1.55 -14.76 -8.04
C GLY A 41 -2.81 -13.99 -8.47
N GLY A 42 -2.65 -13.12 -9.48
CA GLY A 42 -3.76 -12.33 -10.06
C GLY A 42 -4.31 -11.23 -9.15
N ALA A 43 -3.53 -10.73 -8.19
CA ALA A 43 -3.97 -9.68 -7.27
C ALA A 43 -3.71 -8.27 -7.82
N GLY A 44 -4.76 -7.58 -8.26
CA GLY A 44 -4.67 -6.18 -8.71
C GLY A 44 -4.65 -5.14 -7.59
N VAL A 45 -4.59 -3.86 -7.98
CA VAL A 45 -4.55 -2.69 -7.07
C VAL A 45 -5.67 -2.73 -6.02
N ASP A 46 -6.89 -3.12 -6.41
CA ASP A 46 -8.04 -3.11 -5.51
C ASP A 46 -7.91 -4.15 -4.38
N SER A 47 -7.39 -5.34 -4.71
CA SER A 47 -7.08 -6.38 -3.73
C SER A 47 -6.05 -5.87 -2.72
N MET A 48 -4.99 -5.23 -3.21
CA MET A 48 -3.95 -4.67 -2.35
C MET A 48 -4.47 -3.60 -1.39
N THR A 49 -5.41 -2.76 -1.84
CA THR A 49 -6.04 -1.77 -0.95
C THR A 49 -6.97 -2.37 0.11
N LYS A 50 -7.48 -3.58 -0.09
CA LYS A 50 -8.24 -4.30 0.94
C LYS A 50 -7.28 -4.91 1.98
N ILE A 51 -6.17 -5.48 1.52
CA ILE A 51 -5.14 -6.10 2.38
C ILE A 51 -4.52 -5.06 3.32
N TYR A 52 -4.12 -3.91 2.77
CA TYR A 52 -3.62 -2.77 3.56
C TYR A 52 -4.75 -1.86 4.08
N GLY A 53 -5.99 -2.35 4.07
CA GLY A 53 -7.13 -1.69 4.69
C GLY A 53 -7.07 -1.81 6.22
N GLY A 54 -7.90 -1.02 6.89
CA GLY A 54 -7.92 -1.00 8.35
C GLY A 54 -9.16 -0.33 8.91
N ARG A 55 -9.26 -0.34 10.24
CA ARG A 55 -10.34 0.32 10.98
C ARG A 55 -10.11 1.84 11.01
N GLN A 56 -11.04 2.61 10.49
CA GLN A 56 -11.04 4.07 10.57
C GLN A 56 -11.80 4.53 11.82
N ARG A 57 -11.15 5.35 12.65
CA ARG A 57 -11.79 6.06 13.76
C ARG A 57 -12.53 7.28 13.21
N ASN A 58 -13.82 7.41 13.54
CA ASN A 58 -14.68 8.51 13.08
C ASN A 58 -15.01 9.48 14.24
N GLY A 59 -14.05 9.72 15.13
CA GLY A 59 -14.24 10.53 16.34
C GLY A 59 -15.21 9.87 17.33
N VAL A 60 -16.37 10.52 17.52
CA VAL A 60 -17.46 10.07 18.41
C VAL A 60 -18.34 8.99 17.77
N ARG A 61 -18.30 8.82 16.44
CA ARG A 61 -19.10 7.83 15.72
C ARG A 61 -18.41 6.46 15.71
N PRO A 62 -19.17 5.35 15.57
CA PRO A 62 -18.60 4.01 15.43
C PRO A 62 -17.54 3.93 14.32
N SER A 63 -16.55 3.07 14.56
CA SER A 63 -15.48 2.82 13.61
C SER A 63 -15.94 1.90 12.49
N HIS A 64 -15.51 2.17 11.26
CA HIS A 64 -15.79 1.33 10.09
C HIS A 64 -14.52 0.96 9.34
N PHE A 65 -14.58 -0.10 8.53
CA PHE A 65 -13.49 -0.48 7.65
C PHE A 65 -13.25 0.56 6.55
N SER A 66 -11.99 0.87 6.31
CA SER A 66 -11.52 1.71 5.22
C SER A 66 -10.41 1.02 4.46
N ARG A 67 -10.46 1.13 3.13
CA ARG A 67 -9.37 0.68 2.26
C ARG A 67 -8.10 1.53 2.42
N GLY A 68 -6.98 0.96 2.02
CA GLY A 68 -5.69 1.62 1.87
C GLY A 68 -5.65 2.56 0.65
N SER A 69 -4.55 3.29 0.49
CA SER A 69 -4.37 4.19 -0.66
C SER A 69 -4.22 3.43 -1.98
N LYS A 70 -5.06 3.76 -2.97
CA LYS A 70 -4.96 3.23 -4.34
C LYS A 70 -3.74 3.77 -5.08
N SER A 71 -3.31 5.00 -4.81
CA SER A 71 -2.14 5.59 -5.48
C SER A 71 -0.86 4.87 -5.05
N VAL A 72 -0.70 4.62 -3.74
CA VAL A 72 0.44 3.88 -3.18
C VAL A 72 0.48 2.47 -3.73
N ALA A 73 -0.63 1.72 -3.63
CA ALA A 73 -0.70 0.35 -4.15
C ALA A 73 -0.34 0.27 -5.65
N ARG A 74 -0.84 1.22 -6.47
CA ARG A 74 -0.50 1.27 -7.89
C ARG A 74 0.99 1.53 -8.13
N ARG A 75 1.60 2.48 -7.40
CA ARG A 75 3.04 2.77 -7.58
C ARG A 75 3.92 1.62 -7.14
N VAL A 76 3.55 0.90 -6.08
CA VAL A 76 4.28 -0.29 -5.66
C VAL A 76 4.23 -1.37 -6.74
N LEU A 77 3.06 -1.65 -7.30
CA LEU A 77 2.91 -2.63 -8.38
C LEU A 77 3.69 -2.24 -9.65
N GLN A 78 3.57 -0.99 -10.10
CA GLN A 78 4.34 -0.48 -11.25
C GLN A 78 5.86 -0.54 -11.01
N ALA A 79 6.30 -0.32 -9.78
CA ALA A 79 7.72 -0.39 -9.44
C ALA A 79 8.24 -1.84 -9.39
N LEU A 80 7.40 -2.82 -9.00
CA LEU A 80 7.73 -4.24 -9.06
C LEU A 80 7.73 -4.77 -10.51
N GLU A 81 6.79 -4.30 -11.34
CA GLU A 81 6.72 -4.57 -12.77
C GLU A 81 7.97 -4.04 -13.50
N GLY A 82 8.38 -2.81 -13.22
CA GLY A 82 9.61 -2.22 -13.77
C GLY A 82 10.89 -2.95 -13.36
N LEU A 83 10.87 -3.70 -12.25
CA LEU A 83 11.98 -4.57 -11.82
C LEU A 83 11.87 -5.99 -12.38
N LYS A 84 10.86 -6.29 -13.21
CA LYS A 84 10.57 -7.62 -13.76
C LYS A 84 10.38 -8.71 -12.69
N MET A 85 9.98 -8.32 -11.47
CA MET A 85 9.73 -9.27 -10.37
C MET A 85 8.33 -9.86 -10.42
N THR A 86 7.40 -9.17 -11.07
CA THR A 86 6.00 -9.58 -11.25
C THR A 86 5.68 -9.46 -12.73
N SER A 87 5.16 -10.52 -13.33
CA SER A 87 4.70 -10.53 -14.72
C SER A 87 3.18 -10.57 -14.76
N GLU A 88 2.59 -9.47 -15.24
CA GLU A 88 1.38 -9.44 -16.08
C GLU A 88 1.61 -8.42 -17.18
#